data_AF-A0A0G0DDL0-F1
#
_entry.id   AF-A0A0G0DDL0-F1
#
_cell.length_a   1.000
_cell.length_b   1.000
_cell.length_c   1.000
_cell.angle_alpha   90.00
_cell.angle_beta   90.00
_cell.angle_gamma   90.00
#
_symmetry.space_group_name_H-M   'P 1'
#
loop_
_entity.id
_entity.type
_entity.pdbx_description
1 polymer ?
#
loop_
_entity_poly.entity_id
_entity_poly.type
_entity_poly.pdbx_seq_one_letter_code
_entity_poly.pdbx_strand_id
1 'polypeptide(L)'
;LANAKYEDVEHTVQGINYFKTKAKHIIELAKMVDERYNGEPPKTLVELQTLPGVGYKTANVFLNDLYHSNQGIAVDTHVSRVAKSYGLTKETDPTKIAHDLEKLYPKDDWYKVNSLFVLYGRYILKAKKPDWEKVVLKEYLVI
;
A
#
# COMPACT_ATOMS: atom_id res chain seq x y z
N LEU A 1 -17.88 10.49 -11.89
CA LEU A 1 -16.58 10.05 -12.49
C LEU A 1 -16.78 9.12 -13.68
N ALA A 2 -17.66 8.11 -13.62
CA ALA A 2 -17.89 7.17 -14.73
C ALA A 2 -18.20 7.84 -16.09
N ASN A 3 -18.93 8.96 -16.07
CA ASN A 3 -19.30 9.74 -17.26
C ASN A 3 -18.39 10.95 -17.55
N ALA A 4 -17.25 11.06 -16.85
CA ALA A 4 -16.34 12.19 -17.06
C ALA A 4 -15.59 12.07 -18.40
N LYS A 5 -15.27 13.21 -19.02
CA LYS A 5 -14.36 13.25 -20.17
C LYS A 5 -12.94 12.95 -19.71
N TYR A 6 -12.17 12.27 -20.56
CA TYR A 6 -10.79 11.92 -20.26
C TYR A 6 -9.93 13.17 -19.98
N GLU A 7 -10.10 14.21 -20.79
CA GLU A 7 -9.32 15.45 -20.74
C GLU A 7 -9.51 16.18 -19.41
N ASP A 8 -10.74 16.19 -18.87
CA ASP A 8 -11.04 16.83 -17.59
C ASP A 8 -10.34 16.11 -16.44
N VAL A 9 -10.34 14.78 -16.45
CA VAL A 9 -9.68 13.96 -15.41
C VAL A 9 -8.16 14.06 -15.56
N GLU A 10 -7.64 13.95 -16.79
CA GLU A 10 -6.21 14.08 -17.09
C GLU A 10 -5.66 15.42 -16.61
N HIS A 11 -6.35 16.53 -16.94
CA HIS A 11 -5.96 17.87 -16.49
C HIS A 11 -6.03 18.01 -14.97
N THR A 12 -7.01 17.40 -14.31
CA THR A 12 -7.14 17.41 -12.84
C THR A 12 -5.98 16.69 -12.17
N VAL A 13 -5.52 15.56 -12.73
CA VAL A 13 -4.44 14.75 -12.14
C VAL A 13 -3.06 15.02 -12.74
N GLN A 14 -2.90 16.03 -13.60
CA GLN A 14 -1.64 16.29 -14.31
C GLN A 14 -0.43 16.52 -13.38
N GLY A 15 -0.68 16.94 -12.13
CA GLY A 15 0.36 17.16 -11.12
C GLY A 15 0.99 15.90 -10.52
N ILE A 16 0.50 14.69 -10.85
CA ILE A 16 1.06 13.44 -10.32
C ILE A 16 1.76 12.58 -11.39
N ASN A 17 2.75 11.80 -10.97
CA ASN A 17 3.43 10.88 -11.87
C ASN A 17 2.46 9.86 -12.48
N TYR A 18 2.70 9.53 -13.75
CA TYR A 18 1.88 8.61 -14.57
C TYR A 18 0.41 9.06 -14.71
N PHE A 19 0.15 10.37 -14.69
CA PHE A 19 -1.20 10.93 -14.71
C PHE A 19 -2.06 10.44 -15.88
N LYS A 20 -1.50 10.28 -17.09
CA LYS A 20 -2.25 9.80 -18.26
C LYS A 20 -2.87 8.43 -18.04
N THR A 21 -2.03 7.47 -17.61
CA THR A 21 -2.48 6.10 -17.29
C THR A 21 -3.44 6.11 -16.10
N LYS A 22 -3.17 6.93 -15.07
CA LYS A 22 -4.05 7.04 -13.90
C LYS A 22 -5.40 7.65 -14.24
N ALA A 23 -5.47 8.67 -15.09
CA ALA A 23 -6.71 9.29 -15.54
C ALA A 23 -7.59 8.26 -16.26
N LYS A 24 -7.00 7.48 -17.16
CA LYS A 24 -7.67 6.35 -17.82
C LYS A 24 -8.21 5.34 -16.79
N HIS A 25 -7.36 4.85 -15.88
CA HIS A 25 -7.78 3.87 -14.88
C HIS A 25 -8.86 4.41 -13.93
N ILE A 26 -8.82 5.69 -13.55
CA ILE A 26 -9.85 6.31 -12.69
C ILE A 26 -11.23 6.23 -13.35
N ILE A 27 -11.31 6.56 -14.64
CA ILE A 27 -12.57 6.52 -15.38
C ILE A 27 -13.05 5.07 -15.54
N GLU A 28 -12.16 4.16 -15.97
CA GLU A 28 -12.49 2.74 -16.16
C GLU A 28 -12.92 2.05 -14.86
N LEU A 29 -12.22 2.34 -13.76
CA LEU A 29 -12.57 1.87 -12.43
C LEU A 29 -13.95 2.40 -12.02
N ALA A 30 -14.21 3.70 -12.18
CA ALA A 30 -15.50 4.28 -11.81
C ALA A 30 -16.66 3.66 -12.61
N LYS A 31 -16.46 3.40 -13.91
CA LYS A 31 -17.45 2.67 -14.74
C LYS A 31 -17.68 1.25 -14.24
N MET A 32 -16.60 0.51 -13.97
CA MET A 32 -16.71 -0.87 -13.49
C MET A 32 -17.40 -0.96 -12.12
N VAL A 33 -17.16 -0.01 -11.23
CA VAL A 33 -17.84 0.09 -9.93
C VAL A 33 -19.33 0.38 -10.08
N ASP A 34 -19.69 1.33 -10.95
CA ASP A 34 -21.08 1.68 -11.24
C ASP A 34 -21.84 0.50 -11.85
N GLU A 35 -21.29 -0.13 -12.89
CA GLU A 35 -21.94 -1.19 -13.66
C GLU A 35 -21.99 -2.54 -12.95
N ARG A 36 -20.92 -2.94 -12.25
CA ARG A 36 -20.80 -4.30 -11.69
C ARG A 36 -21.02 -4.37 -10.20
N TYR A 37 -20.84 -3.27 -9.49
CA TYR A 37 -20.87 -3.24 -8.03
C TYR A 37 -21.87 -2.21 -7.48
N ASN A 38 -22.81 -1.75 -8.32
CA ASN A 38 -23.91 -0.85 -7.95
C ASN A 38 -23.43 0.43 -7.23
N GLY A 39 -22.30 0.97 -7.68
CA GLY A 39 -21.70 2.18 -7.13
C GLY A 39 -20.86 1.99 -5.85
N GLU A 40 -20.79 0.79 -5.28
CA GLU A 40 -19.98 0.50 -4.10
C GLU A 40 -18.73 -0.32 -4.45
N PRO A 41 -17.52 0.06 -4.00
CA PRO A 41 -16.34 -0.79 -4.21
C PRO A 41 -16.49 -2.15 -3.52
N PRO A 42 -16.02 -3.25 -4.16
CA PRO A 42 -16.05 -4.56 -3.54
C PRO A 42 -15.18 -4.62 -2.28
N LYS A 43 -15.54 -5.53 -1.37
CA LYS A 43 -14.89 -5.67 -0.04
C LYS A 43 -14.00 -6.90 0.06
N THR A 44 -13.64 -7.52 -1.07
CA THR A 44 -12.72 -8.65 -1.12
C THR A 44 -11.46 -8.32 -1.91
N LEU A 45 -10.34 -8.93 -1.51
CA LEU A 45 -9.05 -8.69 -2.14
C LEU A 45 -9.01 -9.15 -3.61
N VAL A 46 -9.68 -10.26 -3.93
CA VAL A 46 -9.72 -10.83 -5.28
C VAL A 46 -10.48 -9.90 -6.21
N GLU A 47 -11.65 -9.44 -5.79
CA GLU A 47 -12.48 -8.54 -6.61
C GLU A 47 -11.83 -7.17 -6.78
N LEU A 48 -11.25 -6.60 -5.72
CA LEU A 48 -10.55 -5.31 -5.82
C LEU A 48 -9.39 -5.37 -6.82
N GLN A 49 -8.66 -6.47 -6.89
CA GLN A 49 -7.57 -6.63 -7.86
C GLN A 49 -8.04 -6.75 -9.32
N THR A 50 -9.34 -6.96 -9.55
CA THR A 50 -9.91 -6.90 -10.91
C THR A 50 -10.10 -5.46 -11.40
N LEU A 51 -10.07 -4.47 -10.49
CA LEU A 51 -10.28 -3.07 -10.84
C LEU A 51 -9.03 -2.48 -11.54
N PRO A 52 -9.20 -1.67 -12.59
CA PRO A 52 -8.09 -1.01 -13.29
C PRO A 52 -7.19 -0.20 -12.35
N GLY A 53 -5.89 -0.46 -12.39
CA GLY A 53 -4.90 0.24 -11.56
C GLY A 53 -4.86 -0.21 -10.09
N VAL A 54 -5.63 -1.21 -9.70
CA VAL A 54 -5.65 -1.75 -8.33
C VAL A 54 -4.87 -3.06 -8.28
N GLY A 55 -3.66 -3.01 -7.74
CA GLY A 55 -2.86 -4.21 -7.44
C GLY A 55 -3.04 -4.67 -5.99
N TYR A 56 -2.40 -5.81 -5.65
CA TYR A 56 -2.40 -6.41 -4.31
C TYR A 56 -2.17 -5.39 -3.17
N LYS A 57 -1.16 -4.51 -3.33
CA LYS A 57 -0.86 -3.48 -2.34
C LYS A 57 -2.03 -2.51 -2.16
N THR A 58 -2.54 -1.95 -3.26
CA THR A 58 -3.63 -0.95 -3.23
C THR A 58 -4.89 -1.54 -2.62
N ALA A 59 -5.23 -2.78 -3.00
CA ALA A 59 -6.38 -3.49 -2.44
C ALA A 59 -6.24 -3.70 -0.92
N ASN A 60 -5.07 -4.14 -0.43
CA ASN A 60 -4.83 -4.29 1.00
C ASN A 60 -4.89 -2.96 1.76
N VAL A 61 -4.32 -1.88 1.23
CA VAL A 61 -4.41 -0.55 1.85
C VAL A 61 -5.87 -0.12 1.99
N PHE A 62 -6.66 -0.22 0.91
CA PHE A 62 -8.08 0.11 0.95
C PHE A 62 -8.87 -0.70 1.99
N LEU A 63 -8.65 -2.01 2.04
CA LEU A 63 -9.36 -2.90 2.96
C LEU A 63 -8.91 -2.75 4.42
N ASN A 64 -7.64 -2.45 4.66
CA ASN A 64 -7.11 -2.28 6.02
C ASN A 64 -7.50 -0.90 6.60
N ASP A 65 -7.48 0.16 5.79
CA ASP A 65 -7.77 1.52 6.26
C ASP A 65 -9.27 1.72 6.53
N LEU A 66 -10.15 1.18 5.67
CA LEU A 66 -11.60 1.36 5.81
C LEU A 66 -12.28 0.31 6.67
N TYR A 67 -11.77 -0.93 6.68
CA TYR A 67 -12.47 -2.06 7.30
C TYR A 67 -11.65 -2.82 8.34
N HIS A 68 -10.40 -2.44 8.58
CA HIS A 68 -9.47 -3.18 9.46
C HIS A 68 -9.44 -4.69 9.18
N SER A 69 -9.66 -5.06 7.92
CA SER A 69 -9.90 -6.43 7.49
C SER A 69 -8.69 -7.37 7.69
N ASN A 70 -7.50 -6.80 7.88
CA ASN A 70 -6.23 -7.50 8.09
C ASN A 70 -6.05 -8.66 7.10
N GLN A 71 -6.26 -8.39 5.81
CA GLN A 71 -6.14 -9.40 4.74
C GLN A 71 -4.67 -9.68 4.38
N GLY A 72 -3.77 -8.78 4.73
CA GLY A 72 -2.32 -8.93 4.57
C GLY A 72 -1.58 -7.64 4.91
N ILE A 73 -0.25 -7.75 5.03
CA ILE A 73 0.62 -6.58 5.28
C ILE A 73 1.06 -5.99 3.93
N ALA A 74 0.58 -4.79 3.60
CA ALA A 74 0.93 -4.10 2.35
C ALA A 74 2.39 -3.59 2.33
N VAL A 75 3.32 -4.39 1.82
CA VAL A 75 4.75 -4.02 1.78
C VAL A 75 5.03 -2.98 0.70
N ASP A 76 5.58 -1.84 1.12
CA ASP A 76 6.14 -0.82 0.24
C ASP A 76 7.64 -0.62 0.48
N THR A 77 8.24 0.42 -0.10
CA THR A 77 9.68 0.69 0.05
C THR A 77 10.07 1.09 1.47
N HIS A 78 9.17 1.64 2.28
CA HIS A 78 9.42 1.94 3.68
C HIS A 78 9.31 0.67 4.51
N VAL A 79 8.21 -0.09 4.38
CA VAL A 79 8.01 -1.35 5.09
C VAL A 79 9.14 -2.35 4.78
N SER A 80 9.48 -2.51 3.49
CA SER A 80 10.57 -3.39 3.06
C SER A 80 11.91 -2.98 3.67
N ARG A 81 12.20 -1.67 3.74
CA ARG A 81 13.43 -1.18 4.35
C ARG A 81 13.45 -1.46 5.85
N VAL A 82 12.39 -1.12 6.57
CA VAL A 82 12.31 -1.36 8.02
C VAL A 82 12.46 -2.85 8.32
N ALA A 83 11.72 -3.72 7.62
CA ALA A 83 11.80 -5.17 7.80
C ALA A 83 13.22 -5.71 7.58
N LYS A 84 13.89 -5.27 6.51
CA LYS A 84 15.27 -5.69 6.21
C LYS A 84 16.27 -5.12 7.22
N SER A 85 16.14 -3.85 7.60
CA SER A 85 17.07 -3.19 8.52
C SER A 85 17.10 -3.78 9.92
N TYR A 86 16.00 -4.41 10.37
CA TYR A 86 15.94 -5.16 11.63
C TYR A 86 16.04 -6.67 11.45
N GLY A 87 16.36 -7.16 10.26
CA GLY A 87 16.54 -8.59 10.00
C GLY A 87 15.27 -9.42 10.11
N LEU A 88 14.09 -8.80 10.01
CA LEU A 88 12.79 -9.49 10.09
C LEU A 88 12.50 -10.35 8.85
N THR A 89 13.25 -10.16 7.78
CA THR A 89 13.16 -10.92 6.54
C THR A 89 14.50 -10.89 5.80
N LYS A 90 14.78 -11.94 5.03
CA LYS A 90 15.89 -11.99 4.06
C LYS A 90 15.41 -11.82 2.61
N GLU A 91 14.09 -11.73 2.41
CA GLU A 91 13.48 -11.70 1.10
C GLU A 91 13.54 -10.29 0.50
N THR A 92 13.56 -10.23 -0.83
CA THR A 92 13.51 -8.97 -1.57
C THR A 92 12.15 -8.71 -2.21
N ASP A 93 11.39 -9.78 -2.47
CA ASP A 93 10.05 -9.73 -3.04
C ASP A 93 9.02 -9.22 -2.00
N PRO A 94 8.22 -8.18 -2.32
CA PRO A 94 7.24 -7.61 -1.38
C PRO A 94 6.22 -8.63 -0.85
N THR A 95 5.79 -9.58 -1.68
CA THR A 95 4.80 -10.59 -1.29
C THR A 95 5.39 -11.56 -0.27
N LYS A 96 6.63 -12.01 -0.49
CA LYS A 96 7.32 -12.86 0.48
C LYS A 96 7.63 -12.13 1.79
N ILE A 97 8.04 -10.85 1.71
CA ILE A 97 8.24 -10.02 2.91
C ILE A 97 6.93 -9.90 3.70
N ALA A 98 5.79 -9.72 3.02
CA ALA A 98 4.49 -9.66 3.69
C ALA A 98 4.24 -10.94 4.47
N HIS A 99 4.43 -12.11 3.85
CA HIS A 99 4.25 -13.40 4.51
C HIS A 99 5.21 -13.65 5.68
N ASP A 100 6.44 -13.14 5.62
CA ASP A 100 7.36 -13.21 6.77
C ASP A 100 6.84 -12.37 7.93
N LEU A 101 6.41 -11.13 7.66
CA LEU A 101 5.84 -10.25 8.69
C LEU A 101 4.53 -10.81 9.26
N GLU A 102 3.68 -11.39 8.43
CA GLU A 102 2.40 -12.01 8.83
C GLU A 102 2.59 -13.20 9.79
N LYS A 103 3.73 -13.91 9.68
CA LYS A 103 4.09 -14.98 10.63
C LYS A 103 4.63 -14.43 11.96
N LEU A 104 5.20 -13.23 11.96
CA LEU A 104 5.82 -12.61 13.14
C LEU A 104 4.82 -11.88 14.02
N TYR A 105 3.75 -11.34 13.43
CA TYR A 105 2.78 -10.50 14.14
C TYR A 105 1.37 -11.13 14.18
N PRO A 106 0.63 -10.97 15.28
CA PRO A 106 -0.78 -11.36 15.34
C PRO A 106 -1.59 -10.67 14.24
N LYS A 107 -2.56 -11.39 13.68
CA LYS A 107 -3.40 -10.90 12.56
C LYS A 107 -4.06 -9.55 12.86
N ASP A 108 -4.54 -9.37 14.09
CA ASP A 108 -5.22 -8.14 14.50
C ASP A 108 -4.32 -6.89 14.49
N ASP A 109 -2.99 -7.09 14.51
CA ASP A 109 -2.01 -6.00 14.51
C ASP A 109 -1.43 -5.73 13.11
N TRP A 110 -1.80 -6.48 12.07
CA TRP A 110 -1.20 -6.34 10.73
C TRP A 110 -1.34 -4.93 10.15
N TYR A 111 -2.51 -4.29 10.32
CA TYR A 111 -2.68 -2.90 9.92
C TYR A 111 -1.75 -1.95 10.69
N LYS A 112 -1.58 -2.15 12.01
CA LYS A 112 -0.69 -1.32 12.85
C LYS A 112 0.75 -1.48 12.42
N VAL A 113 1.19 -2.72 12.20
CA VAL A 113 2.54 -3.03 11.69
C VAL A 113 2.79 -2.27 10.39
N ASN A 114 1.82 -2.31 9.47
CA ASN A 114 1.92 -1.58 8.21
C ASN A 114 2.09 -0.07 8.44
N SER A 115 1.14 0.57 9.11
CA SER A 115 1.13 2.02 9.32
C SER A 115 2.37 2.48 10.09
N LEU A 116 2.76 1.76 11.15
CA LEU A 116 3.94 2.09 11.95
C LEU A 116 5.22 1.95 11.13
N PHE A 117 5.38 0.90 10.34
CA PHE A 117 6.58 0.71 9.53
C PHE A 117 6.67 1.74 8.41
N VAL A 118 5.54 2.11 7.80
CA VAL A 118 5.49 3.20 6.81
C VAL A 118 5.93 4.52 7.45
N LEU A 119 5.35 4.90 8.58
CA LEU A 119 5.67 6.16 9.27
C LEU A 119 7.12 6.17 9.76
N TYR A 120 7.55 5.09 10.40
CA TYR A 120 8.91 4.94 10.92
C TYR A 120 9.95 5.01 9.79
N GLY A 121 9.76 4.23 8.73
CA GLY A 121 10.63 4.27 7.56
C GLY A 121 10.58 5.60 6.80
N ARG A 122 9.46 6.34 6.85
CA ARG A 122 9.34 7.64 6.17
C ARG A 122 10.01 8.77 6.94
N TYR A 123 9.82 8.84 8.26
CA TYR A 123 10.19 10.01 9.05
C TYR A 123 11.46 9.81 9.89
N ILE A 124 11.77 8.58 10.30
CA ILE A 124 12.90 8.27 11.20
C ILE A 124 13.97 7.48 10.45
N LEU A 125 13.68 6.23 10.08
CA LEU A 125 14.60 5.35 9.35
C LEU A 125 14.53 5.60 7.84
N LYS A 126 14.85 6.84 7.45
CA LYS A 126 14.89 7.32 6.07
C LYS A 126 15.94 6.57 5.24
N ALA A 127 15.67 6.37 3.94
CA ALA A 127 16.59 5.70 3.03
C ALA A 127 17.94 6.43 2.88
N LYS A 128 17.94 7.76 3.03
CA LYS A 128 19.13 8.60 3.08
C LYS A 128 19.08 9.42 4.36
N LYS A 129 20.20 9.47 5.09
CA LYS A 129 20.35 10.21 6.35
C LYS A 129 19.21 9.94 7.35
N PRO A 130 19.16 8.71 7.93
CA PRO A 130 18.24 8.42 9.03
C PRO A 130 18.37 9.46 10.16
N ASP A 131 17.27 9.72 10.86
CA ASP A 131 17.29 10.49 12.09
C ASP A 131 17.82 9.59 13.22
N TRP A 132 19.14 9.41 13.26
CA TRP A 132 19.79 8.46 14.17
C TRP A 132 19.46 8.73 15.62
N GLU A 133 19.18 9.95 16.05
CA GLU A 133 18.77 10.22 17.43
C GLU A 133 17.44 9.55 17.78
N LYS A 134 16.49 9.52 16.84
CA LYS A 134 15.15 8.95 17.02
C LYS A 134 15.01 7.49 16.61
N VAL A 135 16.03 6.90 15.98
CA VAL A 135 16.03 5.47 15.65
C VAL A 135 15.95 4.67 16.95
N VAL A 136 14.94 3.81 17.07
CA VAL A 136 14.75 2.92 18.23
C VAL A 136 15.42 1.57 17.97
N LEU A 137 15.74 0.83 19.04
CA LEU A 137 16.28 -0.54 18.94
C LEU A 137 17.55 -0.63 18.08
N LYS A 138 18.46 0.36 18.19
CA LYS A 138 19.64 0.48 17.33
C LYS A 138 20.55 -0.73 17.38
N GLU A 139 20.64 -1.36 18.55
CA GLU A 139 21.43 -2.55 18.84
C GLU A 139 20.96 -3.79 18.05
N TYR A 140 19.74 -3.78 17.51
CA TYR A 140 19.18 -4.86 16.71
C TYR A 140 19.22 -4.60 15.19
N LEU A 141 19.80 -3.48 14.76
CA LEU A 141 19.95 -3.19 13.34
C LEU A 141 20.99 -4.11 12.70
N VAL A 142 20.68 -4.63 11.51
CA VAL A 142 21.53 -5.56 10.73
C VAL A 142 22.09 -4.91 9.44
N ILE A 143 22.07 -3.59 9.38
CA ILE A 143 22.53 -2.77 8.25
C ILE A 143 24.05 -2.63 8.18
#